data_AF-A0A6G1JW96-F1
#
_entry.id   AF-A0A6G1JW96-F1
#
_cell.length_a   1.000
_cell.length_b   1.000
_cell.length_c   1.000
_cell.angle_alpha   90.00
_cell.angle_beta   90.00
_cell.angle_gamma   90.00
#
_symmetry.space_group_name_H-M   'P 1'
#
loop_
_entity.id
_entity.type
_entity.pdbx_description
1 polymer ?
#
loop_
_entity_poly.entity_id
_entity_poly.type
_entity_poly.pdbx_seq_one_letter_code
_entity_poly.pdbx_strand_id
1 'polypeptide(L)'
;MDRYQGWNGRLVRDVLDAVPDLTNLSMEGVIREGMYRMGQMASNDLRSVLQELKSAPHLSHLGLPSASDLGLDYEGGPGCGNVYAGVEGREYGRYISREHCKAVEEAAKITFEMLPDLKSLRVGDVSPVEVMRDQEGGVMELKWAWTGRMPEYLDEIWPGSKEGSVEYEY
;
A
#
# COMPACT_ATOMS: atom_id res chain seq x y z
N MET A 1 18.53 16.72 -11.45
CA MET A 1 17.63 15.57 -11.19
C MET A 1 16.29 16.16 -10.88
N ASP A 2 15.35 16.03 -11.82
CA ASP A 2 13.99 16.49 -11.60
C ASP A 2 13.41 15.75 -10.39
N ARG A 3 12.92 16.52 -9.42
CA ARG A 3 12.23 15.97 -8.26
C ARG A 3 10.99 15.26 -8.80
N TYR A 4 10.94 13.94 -8.69
CA TYR A 4 9.72 13.18 -8.98
C TYR A 4 8.57 13.84 -8.22
N GLN A 5 7.64 14.45 -8.95
CA GLN A 5 6.40 14.95 -8.34
C GLN A 5 5.61 13.71 -7.94
N GLY A 6 5.34 13.58 -6.64
CA GLY A 6 4.45 12.56 -6.14
C GLY A 6 3.01 12.78 -6.63
N TRP A 7 2.21 11.73 -6.56
CA TRP A 7 0.78 11.79 -6.75
C TRP A 7 0.16 12.75 -5.74
N ASN A 8 -0.61 13.69 -6.27
CA ASN A 8 -1.34 14.68 -5.51
C ASN A 8 -2.65 14.99 -6.24
N GLY A 9 -3.57 15.68 -5.57
CA GLY A 9 -4.89 15.95 -6.14
C GLY A 9 -4.86 16.72 -7.47
N ARG A 10 -3.86 17.60 -7.68
CA ARG A 10 -3.71 18.30 -8.97
C ARG A 10 -3.32 17.34 -10.09
N LEU A 11 -2.32 16.50 -9.88
CA LEU A 11 -1.90 15.52 -10.89
C LEU A 11 -3.04 14.55 -11.23
N VAL A 12 -3.81 14.12 -10.22
CA VAL A 12 -5.00 13.28 -10.45
C VAL A 12 -6.00 14.00 -11.33
N ARG A 13 -6.36 15.25 -11.01
CA ARG A 13 -7.27 16.05 -11.86
C ARG A 13 -6.76 16.19 -13.29
N ASP A 14 -5.49 16.53 -13.46
CA ASP A 14 -4.89 16.69 -14.79
C ASP A 14 -4.99 15.38 -15.61
N VAL A 15 -4.85 14.22 -14.96
CA VAL A 15 -5.05 12.90 -15.60
C VAL A 15 -6.52 12.64 -15.95
N LEU A 16 -7.46 12.95 -15.05
CA LEU A 16 -8.89 12.74 -15.29
C LEU A 16 -9.44 13.68 -16.37
N ASP A 17 -8.95 14.91 -16.43
CA ASP A 17 -9.29 15.86 -17.50
C ASP A 17 -8.77 15.39 -18.85
N ALA A 18 -7.59 14.77 -18.88
CA ALA A 18 -7.00 14.21 -20.11
C ALA A 18 -7.67 12.88 -20.54
N VAL A 19 -8.20 12.11 -19.59
CA VAL A 19 -8.76 10.77 -19.81
C VAL A 19 -10.06 10.61 -19.01
N PRO A 20 -11.18 11.21 -19.47
CA PRO A 20 -12.44 11.24 -18.69
C PRO A 20 -13.08 9.84 -18.51
N ASP A 21 -12.84 8.92 -19.44
CA ASP A 21 -13.36 7.55 -19.41
C ASP A 21 -12.36 6.56 -18.77
N LEU A 22 -11.51 7.03 -17.86
CA LEU A 22 -10.49 6.22 -17.21
C LEU A 22 -11.13 5.07 -16.42
N THR A 23 -10.81 3.83 -16.81
CA THR A 23 -11.30 2.61 -16.16
C THR A 23 -10.28 1.97 -15.23
N ASN A 24 -9.00 2.17 -15.53
CA ASN A 24 -7.87 1.56 -14.84
C ASN A 24 -6.83 2.64 -14.57
N LEU A 25 -6.44 2.81 -13.30
CA LEU A 25 -5.35 3.70 -12.92
C LEU A 25 -4.35 2.94 -12.05
N SER A 26 -3.08 2.96 -12.41
CA SER A 26 -1.98 2.47 -11.57
C SER A 26 -1.08 3.64 -11.21
N MET A 27 -1.02 3.97 -9.93
CA MET A 27 -0.21 5.04 -9.39
C MET A 27 1.11 4.47 -8.88
N GLU A 28 2.19 4.69 -9.61
CA GLU A 28 3.55 4.38 -9.18
C GLU A 28 4.23 5.61 -8.58
N GLY A 29 5.15 5.42 -7.63
CA GLY A 29 5.84 6.50 -6.93
C GLY A 29 5.19 6.82 -5.58
N VAL A 30 5.27 8.08 -5.12
CA VAL A 30 4.83 8.46 -3.77
C VAL A 30 3.56 9.29 -3.77
N ILE A 31 2.66 9.08 -2.81
CA ILE A 31 1.57 10.04 -2.51
C ILE A 31 2.03 11.00 -1.42
N ARG A 32 2.72 10.48 -0.40
CA ARG A 32 3.28 11.28 0.70
C ARG A 32 4.42 12.18 0.20
N GLU A 33 4.17 13.46 -0.02
CA GLU A 33 5.24 14.47 -0.21
C GLU A 33 5.75 14.93 1.17
N GLY A 34 6.46 14.03 1.86
CA GLY A 34 6.88 14.20 3.25
C GLY A 34 8.40 14.12 3.43
N MET A 35 9.18 14.95 2.73
CA MET A 35 10.55 15.27 3.15
C MET A 35 10.83 16.76 2.94
N TYR A 36 10.90 17.50 4.05
CA TYR A 36 11.58 18.79 4.20
C TYR A 36 11.40 19.83 3.07
N ARG A 37 10.17 20.17 2.69
CA ARG A 37 9.93 21.51 2.11
C ARG A 37 9.63 22.47 3.25
N MET A 38 10.64 23.30 3.56
CA MET A 38 10.57 24.35 4.58
C MET A 38 9.23 25.10 4.51
N GLY A 39 8.36 24.91 5.51
CA GLY A 39 7.29 25.83 5.87
C GLY A 39 5.91 25.64 5.24
N GLN A 40 5.66 24.61 4.40
CA GLN A 40 4.31 24.33 3.90
C GLN A 40 3.93 22.86 4.08
N MET A 41 3.14 22.58 5.12
CA MET A 41 2.44 21.30 5.31
C MET A 41 1.25 21.23 4.36
N ALA A 42 1.49 21.04 3.07
CA ALA A 42 0.48 20.40 2.23
C ALA A 42 0.74 18.90 2.35
N SER A 43 0.15 18.24 3.35
CA SER A 43 0.20 16.79 3.45
C SER A 43 -0.69 16.22 2.35
N ASN A 44 -0.08 15.83 1.23
CA ASN A 44 -0.76 14.90 0.32
C ASN A 44 -0.91 13.58 1.09
N ASP A 45 -2.15 13.21 1.36
CA ASP A 45 -2.50 11.92 1.96
C ASP A 45 -3.38 11.12 0.99
N LEU A 46 -3.49 9.82 1.25
CA LEU A 46 -4.32 8.91 0.47
C LEU A 46 -5.74 9.46 0.28
N ARG A 47 -6.37 10.01 1.32
CA ARG A 47 -7.75 10.50 1.26
C ARG A 47 -7.91 11.65 0.28
N SER A 48 -6.96 12.57 0.23
CA SER A 48 -6.97 13.71 -0.68
C SER A 48 -6.89 13.27 -2.14
N VAL A 49 -6.04 12.27 -2.44
CA VAL A 49 -5.95 11.66 -3.78
C VAL A 49 -7.24 10.94 -4.16
N LEU A 50 -7.77 10.11 -3.24
CA LEU A 50 -9.01 9.39 -3.46
C LEU A 50 -10.21 10.32 -3.67
N GLN A 51 -10.24 11.47 -2.99
CA GLN A 51 -11.31 12.46 -3.11
C GLN A 51 -11.44 12.99 -4.55
N GLU A 52 -10.31 13.21 -5.24
CA GLU A 52 -10.32 13.61 -6.64
C GLU A 52 -10.76 12.46 -7.55
N LEU A 53 -10.31 11.23 -7.26
CA LEU A 53 -10.70 10.02 -8.02
C LEU A 53 -12.21 9.72 -7.96
N LYS A 54 -12.95 10.24 -6.97
CA LYS A 54 -14.42 10.11 -6.94
C LYS A 54 -15.09 10.75 -8.16
N SER A 55 -14.41 11.65 -8.85
CA SER A 55 -14.90 12.29 -10.08
C SER A 55 -14.72 11.43 -11.34
N ALA A 56 -14.11 10.24 -11.24
CA ALA A 56 -13.92 9.29 -12.34
C ALA A 56 -15.01 8.19 -12.31
N PRO A 57 -16.17 8.38 -12.97
CA PRO A 57 -17.33 7.50 -12.82
C PRO A 57 -17.13 6.08 -13.38
N HIS A 58 -16.09 5.88 -14.19
CA HIS A 58 -15.80 4.60 -14.85
C HIS A 58 -14.61 3.87 -14.22
N LEU A 59 -13.94 4.47 -13.24
CA LEU A 59 -12.79 3.89 -12.57
C LEU A 59 -13.22 2.64 -11.79
N SER A 60 -12.69 1.49 -12.21
CA SER A 60 -13.04 0.19 -11.62
C SER A 60 -11.81 -0.58 -11.13
N HIS A 61 -10.61 -0.18 -11.54
CA HIS A 61 -9.37 -0.81 -11.10
C HIS A 61 -8.37 0.25 -10.66
N LEU A 62 -7.90 0.14 -9.42
CA LEU A 62 -6.95 1.08 -8.84
C LEU A 62 -5.71 0.34 -8.33
N GLY A 63 -4.53 0.79 -8.75
CA GLY A 63 -3.25 0.46 -8.14
C GLY A 63 -2.73 1.66 -7.37
N LEU A 64 -2.53 1.50 -6.07
CA LEU A 64 -1.88 2.46 -5.20
C LEU A 64 -0.37 2.14 -5.07
N PRO A 65 0.45 3.12 -4.70
CA PRO A 65 1.81 2.88 -4.21
C PRO A 65 1.90 1.90 -3.05
N SER A 66 3.13 1.55 -2.66
CA SER A 66 3.39 0.84 -1.41
C SER A 66 2.75 1.56 -0.21
N ALA A 67 2.31 0.82 0.79
CA ALA A 67 1.69 1.37 2.00
C ALA A 67 2.56 2.43 2.69
N SER A 68 3.89 2.30 2.63
CA SER A 68 4.86 3.28 3.16
C SER A 68 4.77 4.66 2.52
N ASP A 69 4.20 4.73 1.31
CA ASP A 69 4.15 5.93 0.48
C ASP A 69 2.76 6.60 0.51
N LEU A 70 1.81 6.05 1.28
CA LEU A 70 0.41 6.51 1.33
C LEU A 70 0.12 7.52 2.45
N GLY A 71 1.05 7.69 3.39
CA GLY A 71 0.85 8.56 4.57
C GLY A 71 -0.06 7.95 5.63
N LEU A 72 0.05 6.64 5.88
CA LEU A 72 -0.75 5.88 6.86
C LEU A 72 0.06 5.50 8.11
N ASP A 73 0.86 6.44 8.64
CA ASP A 73 1.74 6.22 9.82
C ASP A 73 2.62 4.97 9.78
N TYR A 74 2.87 4.44 8.59
CA TYR A 74 3.78 3.34 8.31
C TYR A 74 4.88 3.85 7.38
N GLU A 75 6.14 3.69 7.78
CA GLU A 75 7.29 4.24 7.03
C GLU A 75 8.05 3.17 6.24
N GLY A 76 7.61 1.92 6.28
CA GLY A 76 8.39 0.80 5.76
C GLY A 76 9.43 0.29 6.76
N GLY A 77 10.23 -0.66 6.29
CA GLY A 77 11.46 -1.09 6.97
C GLY A 77 12.71 -0.50 6.32
N PRO A 78 13.89 -0.67 6.93
CA PRO A 78 15.15 -0.30 6.30
C PRO A 78 15.31 -0.99 4.94
N GLY A 79 15.76 -0.25 3.93
CA GLY A 79 16.01 -0.81 2.59
C GLY A 79 17.28 -1.68 2.51
N CYS A 80 18.14 -1.63 3.54
CA CYS A 80 19.38 -2.39 3.59
C CYS A 80 19.12 -3.84 4.06
N GLY A 81 19.32 -4.81 3.17
CA GLY A 81 19.07 -6.24 3.47
C GLY A 81 19.78 -6.81 4.70
N ASN A 82 20.96 -6.27 5.04
CA ASN A 82 21.78 -6.79 6.15
C ASN A 82 21.10 -6.68 7.53
N VAL A 83 20.16 -5.74 7.71
CA VAL A 83 19.42 -5.61 8.99
C VAL A 83 18.51 -6.82 9.25
N TYR A 84 18.20 -7.59 8.22
CA TYR A 84 17.31 -8.76 8.30
C TYR A 84 18.07 -10.09 8.38
N ALA A 85 19.40 -10.06 8.47
CA ALA A 85 20.22 -11.26 8.62
C ALA A 85 20.19 -11.79 10.06
N GLY A 86 20.33 -13.11 10.21
CA GLY A 86 20.32 -13.76 11.52
C GLY A 86 18.93 -13.96 12.11
N VAL A 87 18.90 -14.64 13.26
CA VAL A 87 17.68 -14.93 14.02
C VAL A 87 16.93 -13.63 14.35
N GLU A 88 17.63 -12.66 14.93
CA GLU A 88 17.07 -11.36 15.32
C GLU A 88 16.60 -10.55 14.10
N GLY A 89 17.37 -10.58 13.00
CA GLY A 89 16.99 -9.89 11.76
C GLY A 89 15.73 -10.49 11.13
N ARG A 90 15.55 -11.82 11.19
CA ARG A 90 14.32 -12.48 10.75
C ARG A 90 13.13 -12.16 11.63
N GLU A 91 13.32 -12.09 12.95
CA GLU A 91 12.28 -11.63 13.88
C GLU A 91 11.87 -10.18 13.58
N TYR A 92 12.84 -9.31 13.32
CA TYR A 92 12.59 -7.94 12.89
C TYR A 92 11.88 -7.88 11.54
N GLY A 93 12.26 -8.73 10.58
CA GLY A 93 11.57 -8.89 9.30
C GLY A 93 10.10 -9.25 9.48
N ARG A 94 9.78 -10.24 10.33
CA ARG A 94 8.39 -10.60 10.68
C ARG A 94 7.63 -9.43 11.28
N TYR A 95 8.27 -8.64 12.16
CA TYR A 95 7.66 -7.44 12.73
C TYR A 95 7.31 -6.41 11.65
N ILE A 96 8.28 -6.03 10.80
CA ILE A 96 8.07 -5.06 9.72
C ILE A 96 7.00 -5.53 8.73
N SER A 97 7.01 -6.81 8.34
CA SER A 97 6.00 -7.38 7.45
C SER A 97 4.61 -7.40 8.08
N ARG A 98 4.49 -7.63 9.39
CA ARG A 98 3.21 -7.54 10.09
C ARG A 98 2.65 -6.12 10.04
N GLU A 99 3.48 -5.12 10.31
CA GLU A 99 3.06 -3.72 10.24
C GLU A 99 2.73 -3.30 8.80
N HIS A 100 3.47 -3.81 7.81
CA HIS A 100 3.14 -3.64 6.40
C HIS A 100 1.73 -4.16 6.08
N CYS A 101 1.43 -5.41 6.47
CA CYS A 101 0.13 -6.03 6.21
C CYS A 101 -1.02 -5.22 6.82
N LYS A 102 -0.84 -4.69 8.04
CA LYS A 102 -1.84 -3.81 8.68
C LYS A 102 -2.04 -2.51 7.89
N ALA A 103 -0.96 -1.87 7.48
CA ALA A 103 -1.02 -0.63 6.71
C ALA A 103 -1.68 -0.84 5.33
N VAL A 104 -1.45 -1.99 4.70
CA VAL A 104 -2.14 -2.41 3.47
C VAL A 104 -3.63 -2.60 3.70
N GLU A 105 -4.03 -3.31 4.76
CA GLU A 105 -5.43 -3.51 5.11
C GLU A 105 -6.15 -2.17 5.38
N GLU A 106 -5.48 -1.26 6.09
CA GLU A 106 -5.99 0.09 6.35
C GLU A 106 -6.14 0.91 5.06
N ALA A 107 -5.12 0.92 4.20
CA ALA A 107 -5.17 1.58 2.90
C ALA A 107 -6.36 1.08 2.07
N ALA A 108 -6.56 -0.23 2.04
CA ALA A 108 -7.62 -0.86 1.28
C ALA A 108 -9.01 -0.51 1.83
N LYS A 109 -9.16 -0.53 3.16
CA LYS A 109 -10.39 -0.10 3.82
C LYS A 109 -10.75 1.33 3.45
N ILE A 110 -9.82 2.27 3.60
CA ILE A 110 -10.03 3.68 3.25
C ILE A 110 -10.41 3.82 1.77
N THR A 111 -9.75 3.07 0.89
CA THR A 111 -9.97 3.12 -0.55
C THR A 111 -11.37 2.65 -0.93
N PHE A 112 -11.81 1.49 -0.42
CA PHE A 112 -13.16 0.98 -0.70
C PHE A 112 -14.27 1.79 -0.03
N GLU A 113 -14.01 2.41 1.12
CA GLU A 113 -14.94 3.37 1.74
C GLU A 113 -15.15 4.60 0.84
N MET A 114 -14.10 5.09 0.18
CA MET A 114 -14.17 6.29 -0.66
C MET A 114 -14.59 6.02 -2.10
N LEU A 115 -14.27 4.83 -2.61
CA LEU A 115 -14.53 4.40 -3.99
C LEU A 115 -15.23 3.02 -3.96
N PRO A 116 -16.50 2.96 -3.53
CA PRO A 116 -17.21 1.69 -3.30
C PRO A 116 -17.35 0.85 -4.58
N ASP A 117 -17.42 1.48 -5.75
CA ASP A 117 -17.63 0.82 -7.05
C ASP A 117 -16.37 0.14 -7.62
N LEU A 118 -15.20 0.25 -6.96
CA LEU A 118 -13.97 -0.39 -7.42
C LEU A 118 -14.11 -1.90 -7.47
N LYS A 119 -13.81 -2.51 -8.62
CA LYS A 119 -13.80 -3.97 -8.79
C LYS A 119 -12.51 -4.61 -8.29
N SER A 120 -11.38 -3.90 -8.41
CA SER A 120 -10.10 -4.38 -7.87
C SER A 120 -9.25 -3.27 -7.29
N LEU A 121 -8.47 -3.63 -6.29
CA LEU A 121 -7.46 -2.78 -5.68
C LEU A 121 -6.12 -3.52 -5.59
N ARG A 122 -5.03 -2.79 -5.84
CA ARG A 122 -3.66 -3.21 -5.49
C ARG A 122 -3.04 -2.11 -4.64
N VAL A 123 -2.31 -2.49 -3.59
CA VAL A 123 -1.50 -1.58 -2.75
C VAL A 123 -0.06 -2.04 -2.84
N GLY A 124 0.80 -1.26 -3.49
CA GLY A 124 2.12 -1.73 -3.88
C GLY A 124 2.01 -2.96 -4.78
N ASP A 125 2.52 -4.09 -4.28
CA ASP A 125 2.54 -5.38 -4.99
C ASP A 125 1.48 -6.38 -4.49
N VAL A 126 0.60 -5.96 -3.57
CA VAL A 126 -0.38 -6.86 -2.94
C VAL A 126 -1.82 -6.48 -3.29
N SER A 127 -2.65 -7.50 -3.48
CA SER A 127 -4.09 -7.38 -3.71
C SER A 127 -4.86 -8.29 -2.77
N PRO A 128 -6.10 -7.93 -2.40
CA PRO A 128 -7.00 -8.86 -1.73
C PRO A 128 -7.18 -10.12 -2.58
N VAL A 129 -7.20 -11.28 -1.92
CA VAL A 129 -7.54 -12.57 -2.54
C VAL A 129 -9.05 -12.63 -2.81
N GLU A 130 -9.85 -12.01 -1.93
CA GLU A 130 -11.30 -11.97 -2.05
C GLU A 130 -11.82 -10.62 -1.52
N VAL A 131 -12.80 -10.05 -2.23
CA VAL A 131 -13.56 -8.85 -1.81
C VAL A 131 -15.01 -9.28 -1.66
N MET A 132 -15.47 -9.41 -0.41
CA MET A 132 -16.85 -9.80 -0.12
C MET A 132 -17.72 -8.55 0.00
N ARG A 133 -18.85 -8.55 -0.70
CA ARG A 133 -19.76 -7.40 -0.80
C ARG A 133 -21.17 -7.78 -0.33
N ASP A 134 -21.87 -6.79 0.22
CA ASP A 134 -23.29 -6.93 0.57
C ASP A 134 -24.20 -6.85 -0.68
N GLN A 135 -25.51 -6.93 -0.47
CA GLN A 135 -26.51 -6.86 -1.54
C GLN A 135 -26.59 -5.48 -2.21
N GLU A 136 -26.15 -4.42 -1.52
CA GLU A 136 -26.10 -3.05 -2.03
C GLU A 136 -24.77 -2.76 -2.75
N GLY A 137 -23.86 -3.75 -2.77
CA GLY A 137 -22.54 -3.64 -3.37
C GLY A 137 -21.49 -3.05 -2.43
N GLY A 138 -21.80 -2.74 -1.17
CA GLY A 138 -20.86 -2.26 -0.18
C GLY A 138 -19.84 -3.34 0.21
N VAL A 139 -18.57 -2.96 0.43
CA VAL A 139 -17.54 -3.90 0.87
C VAL A 139 -17.76 -4.28 2.33
N MET A 140 -17.98 -5.57 2.59
CA MET A 140 -18.15 -6.12 3.94
C MET A 140 -16.84 -6.60 4.54
N GLU A 141 -16.03 -7.30 3.75
CA GLU A 141 -14.79 -7.92 4.21
C GLU A 141 -13.79 -8.07 3.05
N LEU A 142 -12.51 -7.88 3.38
CA LEU A 142 -11.39 -8.11 2.48
C LEU A 142 -10.57 -9.27 3.04
N LYS A 143 -10.37 -10.31 2.24
CA LYS A 143 -9.46 -11.40 2.60
C LYS A 143 -8.13 -11.24 1.87
N TRP A 144 -7.07 -11.43 2.61
CA TRP A 144 -5.68 -11.37 2.17
C TRP A 144 -5.03 -12.73 2.34
N ALA A 145 -3.85 -12.91 1.75
CA ALA A 145 -3.05 -14.12 1.91
C ALA A 145 -2.72 -14.44 3.39
N TRP A 146 -2.74 -13.42 4.25
CA TRP A 146 -2.47 -13.52 5.68
C TRP A 146 -3.72 -13.46 6.58
N THR A 147 -4.93 -13.28 6.04
CA THR A 147 -6.15 -13.18 6.85
C THR A 147 -6.40 -14.48 7.61
N GLY A 148 -6.47 -14.39 8.95
CA GLY A 148 -6.66 -15.55 9.84
C GLY A 148 -5.42 -16.46 9.97
N ARG A 149 -4.31 -16.15 9.29
CA ARG A 149 -3.10 -16.98 9.27
C ARG A 149 -1.80 -16.15 9.27
N MET A 150 -1.83 -15.02 9.98
CA MET A 150 -0.70 -14.08 10.03
C MET A 150 0.60 -14.74 10.51
N PRO A 151 0.62 -15.57 11.57
CA PRO A 151 1.86 -16.25 11.99
C PRO A 151 2.47 -17.13 10.89
N GLU A 152 1.65 -17.97 10.25
CA GLU A 152 2.10 -18.87 9.19
C GLU A 152 2.58 -18.11 7.97
N TYR A 153 1.86 -17.05 7.59
CA TYR A 153 2.27 -16.17 6.49
C TYR A 153 3.63 -15.52 6.76
N LEU A 154 3.83 -15.00 7.98
CA LEU A 154 5.10 -14.38 8.38
C LEU A 154 6.24 -15.41 8.40
N ASP A 155 5.99 -16.64 8.80
CA ASP A 155 6.99 -17.72 8.76
C ASP A 155 7.29 -18.20 7.33
N GLU A 156 6.36 -18.10 6.39
CA GLU A 156 6.64 -18.40 4.97
C GLU A 156 7.58 -17.38 4.33
N ILE A 157 7.38 -16.09 4.61
CA ILE A 157 8.20 -15.00 4.05
C ILE A 157 9.51 -14.79 4.83
N TRP A 158 9.50 -15.08 6.14
CA TRP A 158 10.66 -15.00 7.03
C TRP A 158 10.82 -16.34 7.77
N PRO A 159 11.25 -17.40 7.07
CA PRO A 159 11.40 -18.71 7.68
C PRO A 159 12.39 -18.67 8.83
N GLY A 160 12.14 -19.44 9.89
CA GLY A 160 13.12 -19.62 10.96
C GLY A 160 14.45 -20.09 10.41
N SER A 161 15.56 -19.60 10.97
CA SER A 161 16.87 -20.19 10.69
C SER A 161 16.82 -21.66 11.10
N LYS A 162 17.05 -22.57 10.16
CA LYS A 162 17.32 -23.96 10.52
C LYS A 162 18.62 -23.95 11.31
N GLU A 163 18.63 -24.50 12.53
CA GLU A 163 19.88 -24.78 13.25
C GLU A 163 20.85 -25.49 12.28
N GLY A 164 21.98 -24.85 11.98
CA GLY A 164 23.00 -25.37 11.07
C GLY A 164 23.03 -24.83 9.64
N SER A 165 22.18 -23.86 9.25
CA SER A 165 22.43 -23.11 8.01
C SER A 165 23.60 -22.14 8.24
N VAL A 166 24.71 -22.37 7.54
CA VAL A 166 25.90 -21.50 7.54
C VAL A 166 25.46 -20.11 7.04
N GLU A 167 25.24 -19.18 7.95
CA GLU A 167 25.10 -17.77 7.59
C GLU A 167 26.50 -17.21 7.36
N TYR A 168 26.69 -16.55 6.21
CA TYR A 168 27.95 -15.89 5.88
C TYR A 168 28.13 -14.73 6.85
N GLU A 169 29.11 -14.83 7.75
CA GLU A 169 29.65 -13.67 8.46
C GLU A 169 30.28 -12.74 7.42
N TYR A 170 29.68 -11.56 7.24
CA TYR A 170 30.23 -10.46 6.42
C TYR A 170 30.95 -9.44 7.30
#